data_AF-A0AA42WZ23-F1
#
_entry.id   AF-A0AA42WZ23-F1
#
_cell.length_a   1.000
_cell.length_b   1.000
_cell.length_c   1.000
_cell.angle_alpha   90.00
_cell.angle_beta   90.00
_cell.angle_gamma   90.00
#
_symmetry.space_group_name_H-M   'P 1'
#
loop_
_entity.id
_entity.type
_entity.pdbx_description
1 polymer ?
#
loop_
_entity_poly.entity_id
_entity_poly.type
_entity_poly.pdbx_seq_one_letter_code
_entity_poly.pdbx_strand_id
1 'polypeptide(L)' 'MEEEALAQFEAGASVFAASDLTRLRDALERGGAVFIGEDNSGGLGVRLKFNAKDVRAINRMEGEGGPVGTDDV' A
#
# COMPACT_ATOMS: atom_id res chain seq x y z
N MET A 1 2.36 -16.82 5.48
CA MET A 1 3.78 -16.50 5.64
C MET A 1 4.04 -16.48 7.13
N GLU A 2 5.10 -17.13 7.60
CA GLU A 2 5.44 -17.18 9.03
C GLU A 2 6.18 -15.90 9.44
N GLU A 3 5.92 -15.41 10.65
CA GLU A 3 6.48 -14.15 11.16
C GLU A 3 8.00 -14.19 11.25
N GLU A 4 8.57 -15.31 11.68
CA GLU A 4 10.02 -15.51 11.75
C GLU A 4 10.68 -15.47 10.37
N ALA A 5 10.04 -16.06 9.36
CA ALA A 5 10.53 -16.02 7.98
C ALA A 5 10.54 -14.59 7.42
N LEU A 6 9.51 -13.79 7.76
CA LEU A 6 9.46 -12.37 7.40
C LEU A 6 10.56 -11.56 8.09
N ALA A 7 10.77 -11.77 9.40
CA ALA A 7 11.83 -11.09 10.13
C ALA A 7 13.23 -11.39 9.57
N GLN A 8 13.49 -12.65 9.18
CA GLN A 8 14.76 -13.03 8.55
C GLN A 8 14.94 -12.39 7.17
N PHE A 9 13.86 -12.28 6.38
CA PHE A 9 13.89 -11.59 5.09
C PHE A 9 14.16 -10.09 5.26
N GLU A 10 13.49 -9.43 6.22
CA GLU A 10 13.69 -8.00 6.52
C GLU A 10 15.10 -7.69 7.04
N ALA A 11 15.70 -8.62 7.79
CA ALA A 11 17.10 -8.54 8.22
C ALA A 11 18.12 -8.82 7.10
N GLY A 12 17.67 -9.19 5.90
CA GLY A 12 18.53 -9.60 4.79
C GLY A 12 19.23 -10.96 5.01
N ALA A 13 18.82 -11.71 6.03
CA ALA A 13 19.38 -13.00 6.38
C ALA A 13 18.82 -14.17 5.55
N SER A 14 17.70 -13.95 4.84
CA SER A 14 17.12 -14.93 3.92
C SER A 14 16.52 -14.27 2.68
N VAL A 15 16.34 -15.06 1.61
CA VAL A 15 15.65 -14.63 0.40
C VAL A 15 14.44 -15.54 0.20
N PHE A 16 13.29 -14.94 -0.05
CA PHE A 16 12.06 -15.68 -0.32
C PHE A 16 12.05 -16.33 -1.70
N ALA A 17 11.27 -17.41 -1.81
CA ALA A 17 10.94 -17.99 -3.10
C ALA A 17 10.16 -16.97 -3.96
N ALA A 18 10.25 -17.10 -5.28
CA ALA A 18 9.59 -16.18 -6.21
C ALA A 18 8.07 -16.04 -5.94
N SER A 19 7.39 -17.14 -5.59
CA SER A 19 5.96 -17.13 -5.24
C SER A 19 5.64 -16.29 -3.99
N ASP A 20 6.52 -16.31 -3.00
CA ASP A 20 6.34 -15.54 -1.76
C ASP A 20 6.68 -14.06 -1.98
N LEU A 21 7.66 -13.76 -2.83
CA LEU A 21 7.93 -12.40 -3.29
C LEU A 21 6.74 -11.82 -4.06
N THR A 22 6.09 -12.60 -4.93
CA THR A 22 4.85 -12.19 -5.60
C THR A 22 3.75 -11.91 -4.58
N ARG A 23 3.53 -12.81 -3.62
CA ARG A 23 2.53 -12.59 -2.54
C ARG A 23 2.79 -11.33 -1.73
N LEU A 24 4.06 -11.09 -1.38
CA LEU A 24 4.48 -9.91 -0.63
C LEU A 24 4.24 -8.64 -1.44
N ARG A 25 4.65 -8.62 -2.71
CA ARG A 25 4.39 -7.51 -3.63
C ARG A 25 2.90 -7.20 -3.73
N ASP A 26 2.08 -8.22 -3.99
CA ASP A 26 0.62 -8.05 -4.11
C ASP A 26 0.00 -7.51 -2.81
N ALA A 27 0.49 -7.94 -1.65
CA ALA A 27 0.01 -7.44 -0.36
C ALA A 27 0.36 -5.96 -0.18
N LEU A 28 1.58 -5.56 -0.53
CA LEU A 28 2.02 -4.16 -0.47
C LEU A 28 1.23 -3.29 -1.47
N GLU A 29 1.00 -3.77 -2.70
CA GLU A 29 0.23 -3.06 -3.71
C GLU A 29 -1.24 -2.88 -3.29
N ARG A 30 -1.87 -3.90 -2.69
CA ARG A 30 -3.19 -3.77 -2.05
C ARG A 30 -3.20 -2.75 -0.90
N GLY A 31 -2.09 -2.67 -0.15
CA GLY A 31 -1.87 -1.66 0.88
C GLY A 31 -1.59 -0.26 0.35
N GLY A 32 -1.55 -0.07 -0.97
CA GLY A 32 -1.35 1.23 -1.61
C GLY A 32 0.10 1.53 -1.97
N ALA A 33 1.03 0.58 -1.85
CA ALA A 33 2.35 0.73 -2.44
C ALA A 33 2.28 0.67 -3.98
N VAL A 34 3.14 1.43 -4.64
CA VAL A 34 3.29 1.43 -6.10
C VAL A 34 4.76 1.21 -6.39
N PHE A 35 5.09 0.04 -6.92
CA PHE A 35 6.44 -0.30 -7.37
C PHE A 35 6.72 0.40 -8.71
N ILE A 36 7.83 1.11 -8.77
CA ILE A 36 8.29 1.83 -9.96
C ILE A 36 9.41 0.98 -10.55
N GLY A 37 9.15 0.44 -11.75
CA GLY A 37 10.15 -0.30 -12.51
C GLY A 37 11.29 0.60 -12.95
N GLU A 38 12.39 -0.01 -13.38
CA GLU A 38 13.54 0.70 -13.91
C GLU A 38 13.14 1.52 -15.14
N ASP A 39 13.51 2.79 -15.17
CA ASP A 39 13.37 3.67 -16.32
C ASP A 39 14.72 4.20 -16.81
N ASN A 40 14.74 4.84 -17.98
CA ASN A 40 15.94 5.43 -18.58
C ASN A 40 16.56 6.57 -17.73
N SER A 41 15.88 7.00 -16.66
CA SER A 41 16.35 8.00 -15.69
C SER A 41 16.98 7.39 -14.44
N GLY A 42 17.04 6.06 -14.35
CA GLY A 42 17.89 5.34 -13.41
C GLY A 42 17.32 5.25 -12.00
N GLY A 43 16.41 4.29 -11.78
CA GLY A 43 16.07 3.89 -10.42
C GLY A 43 14.93 2.88 -10.34
N LEU A 44 15.10 1.89 -9.46
CA LEU A 44 14.00 1.11 -8.89
C LEU A 44 13.49 1.86 -7.66
N GLY A 45 12.17 1.93 -7.49
CA GLY A 45 11.60 2.69 -6.39
C GLY A 45 10.23 2.20 -5.94
N VAL A 46 9.78 2.74 -4.82
CA VAL A 46 8.43 2.51 -4.28
C VAL A 46 7.86 3.87 -3.86
N ARG A 47 6.59 4.14 -4.22
CA ARG A 47 5.82 5.28 -3.72
C ARG A 47 4.48 4.83 -3.16
N LEU A 48 3.83 5.64 -2.33
CA LEU A 48 2.44 5.41 -1.97
C LEU A 48 1.50 5.96 -3.05
N LYS A 49 0.41 5.26 -3.31
CA LYS A 49 -0.66 5.66 -4.23
C LYS A 49 -1.31 6.98 -3.83
N PHE A 50 -1.45 7.19 -2.52
CA PHE A 50 -1.98 8.41 -1.94
C PHE A 50 -0.91 9.04 -1.06
N ASN A 51 -0.62 10.32 -1.31
CA ASN A 51 0.25 11.07 -0.43
C ASN A 51 -0.56 11.56 0.80
N ALA A 52 0.14 12.10 1.81
CA ALA A 52 -0.52 12.57 3.04
C ALA A 52 -1.55 13.69 2.81
N LYS A 53 -1.40 14.50 1.75
CA LYS A 53 -2.39 15.52 1.36
C LYS A 53 -3.64 14.87 0.78
N ASP A 54 -3.50 13.85 -0.07
CA ASP A 54 -4.63 13.11 -0.65
C ASP A 54 -5.44 12.42 0.45
N VAL A 55 -4.76 11.76 1.41
CA VAL A 55 -5.42 11.12 2.56
C VAL A 55 -6.21 12.14 3.39
N ARG A 56 -5.62 13.32 3.67
CA ARG A 56 -6.33 14.39 4.40
C ARG A 56 -7.55 14.93 3.63
N ALA A 57 -7.48 14.97 2.31
CA ALA A 57 -8.60 15.41 1.48
C ALA A 57 -9.73 14.37 1.49
N ILE A 58 -9.41 13.09 1.32
CA ILE A 58 -10.37 11.97 1.39
C ILE A 58 -11.08 11.97 2.75
N ASN A 59 -10.33 12.00 3.85
CA ASN A 59 -10.92 12.00 5.20
C ASN A 59 -11.87 13.18 5.43
N ARG A 60 -11.58 14.35 4.83
CA ARG A 60 -12.48 15.51 4.91
C ARG A 60 -13.78 15.25 4.15
N MET A 61 -13.69 14.75 2.91
CA MET A 61 -14.85 14.47 2.08
C MET A 61 -15.74 13.38 2.69
N GLU A 62 -15.16 12.37 3.33
CA GLU A 62 -15.91 11.33 4.06
C GLU A 62 -16.56 11.88 5.35
N GLY A 63 -15.91 12.84 6.01
CA GLY A 63 -16.41 13.49 7.22
C GLY A 63 -17.46 14.58 6.99
N GLU A 64 -17.75 14.95 5.74
CA GLU A 64 -18.75 15.98 5.37
C GLU A 64 -20.19 15.45 5.32
N GLY A 65 -20.43 14.17 5.63
CA GLY A 65 -21.76 13.59 5.76
C GLY A 65 -22.57 14.27 6.87
N GLY A 66 -23.42 15.23 6.48
CA GLY A 66 -24.40 15.84 7.37
C GLY A 66 -25.43 14.82 7.88
N PRO A 67 -26.34 15.22 8.81
CA PRO A 67 -27.36 14.34 9.34
C PRO A 67 -28.15 13.66 8.20
N VAL A 68 -28.39 12.36 8.33
CA VAL A 68 -29.28 11.62 7.42
C VAL A 68 -30.64 12.33 7.45
N GLY A 69 -31.05 12.94 6.34
CA GLY A 69 -32.38 13.52 6.22
C GLY A 69 -33.41 12.43 6.44
N THR A 70 -34.44 12.70 7.25
CA THR A 70 -35.60 11.82 7.34
C THR A 70 -36.22 11.77 5.94
N ASP A 71 -36.03 10.64 5.26
CA ASP A 71 -36.63 10.35 3.98
C ASP A 71 -38.12 10.07 4.23
N ASP A 72 -38.93 11.13 4.13
CA ASP A 72 -40.39 11.02 4.18
C ASP A 72 -40.87 10.59 2.78
N VAL A 73 -40.78 9.28 2.49
CA VAL A 73 -41.39 8.62 1.32
C VAL A 73 -42.84 8.23 1.54
#